data_AF-F2AK64-F1
#
_entry.id   AF-F2AK64-F1
#
_cell.length_a   1.000
_cell.length_b   1.000
_cell.length_c   1.000
_cell.angle_alpha   90.00
_cell.angle_beta   90.00
_cell.angle_gamma   90.00
#
_symmetry.space_group_name_H-M   'P 1'
#
loop_
_entity.id
_entity.type
_entity.pdbx_description
1 polymer ?
#
loop_
_entity_poly.entity_id
_entity_poly.type
_entity_poly.pdbx_seq_one_letter_code
_entity_poly.pdbx_strand_id
1 'polypeptide(L)'
;MNSNTPSSDNSSPDNVSSDTSDMASAGDDSALATPPPRPSLWKDMTTNEDWWAIWCAALLLLIAFAAVWIGQPENLSELIAGSTMEEVSQVETASENAGPSAEAENEAIETENTAPAEDTELEVAETQEVAEEEPYEYASPLKPFLAKPGKWTANPLDAISSSWSGILGVFLIIAALFAFANQMRGKSAGAFLAAFPVVFLLATLAYWMSGQSVVKAYNLEYALWALLVGLIISNTVGTPDFLRPAISTEFYIKTGLVLLGAEVLMSRLLALGLPGVFVAWLVTPVVLITTYWFGQKVLKIQSKSLNMVISADMSVCGVSAAIATAAACKAKKEELSLSIGLSLGFTVIMMAVMPAVITAMGIDPILGGAWLGGTIDSTGAVAAAGAVLGDEALEVAATVKMIQNILIGVTAFCVAIYWVTFVERDPAGPKIGISEVWYRFPKFVLGFVSMSILFSILYSYMTNGPELINAMIGGSTKTLRGWFFCLAFVSIGLETNFRQLLPQLKGGKPLVLYVCGQSLNLVLTLVMAYLMFKVVFADTVAP
;
A
#
# COMPACT_ATOMS: atom_id res chain seq x y z
N MET A 1 -82.20 8.39 -8.29
CA MET A 1 -81.94 8.04 -9.70
C MET A 1 -82.45 9.19 -10.53
N ASN A 2 -81.52 9.99 -11.04
CA ASN A 2 -81.74 11.32 -11.61
C ASN A 2 -82.13 11.27 -13.08
N SER A 3 -82.91 12.28 -13.43
CA SER A 3 -83.51 12.63 -14.70
C SER A 3 -82.56 13.25 -15.74
N ASN A 4 -82.98 13.11 -17.01
CA ASN A 4 -82.83 14.03 -18.14
C ASN A 4 -81.50 14.08 -18.94
N THR A 5 -81.56 13.46 -20.13
CA THR A 5 -80.90 13.79 -21.41
C THR A 5 -81.40 15.14 -21.98
N PRO A 6 -80.70 15.87 -22.90
CA PRO A 6 -80.65 15.50 -24.33
C PRO A 6 -79.40 15.87 -25.18
N SER A 7 -79.23 15.06 -26.22
CA SER A 7 -78.64 15.17 -27.59
C SER A 7 -78.08 16.48 -28.18
N SER A 8 -76.99 16.37 -28.96
CA SER A 8 -76.88 16.72 -30.41
C SER A 8 -75.47 16.28 -30.92
N ASP A 9 -75.34 15.38 -31.91
CA ASP A 9 -75.38 15.58 -33.37
C ASP A 9 -74.22 16.46 -33.90
N ASN A 10 -73.50 16.21 -35.00
CA ASN A 10 -73.53 15.24 -36.11
C ASN A 10 -72.31 15.56 -37.03
N SER A 11 -72.02 14.66 -37.99
CA SER A 11 -71.36 14.85 -39.30
C SER A 11 -69.96 14.23 -39.55
N SER A 12 -70.02 13.16 -40.36
CA SER A 12 -69.00 12.44 -41.15
C SER A 12 -68.42 13.27 -42.33
N PRO A 13 -67.79 12.68 -43.36
CA PRO A 13 -66.59 11.81 -43.46
C PRO A 13 -65.55 12.38 -44.47
N ASP A 14 -64.39 11.74 -44.65
CA ASP A 14 -63.84 11.29 -45.95
C ASP A 14 -62.31 11.11 -45.99
N ASN A 15 -61.96 10.17 -46.84
CA ASN A 15 -60.72 9.41 -47.00
C ASN A 15 -59.88 9.97 -48.17
N VAL A 16 -58.65 9.46 -48.32
CA VAL A 16 -57.89 9.23 -49.58
C VAL A 16 -56.50 9.90 -49.74
N SER A 17 -55.52 8.99 -49.94
CA SER A 17 -54.29 9.00 -50.79
C SER A 17 -52.96 9.63 -50.34
N SER A 18 -52.07 8.73 -49.91
CA SER A 18 -50.75 8.37 -50.49
C SER A 18 -49.77 9.44 -51.01
N ASP A 19 -48.60 9.46 -50.34
CA ASP A 19 -47.21 9.58 -50.82
C ASP A 19 -46.93 10.19 -52.20
N THR A 20 -46.16 11.28 -52.21
CA THR A 20 -44.90 11.38 -52.97
C THR A 20 -43.94 12.36 -52.30
N SER A 21 -42.66 12.00 -52.38
CA SER A 21 -41.44 12.66 -51.88
C SER A 21 -41.30 14.14 -52.22
N ASP A 22 -40.71 14.93 -51.31
CA ASP A 22 -39.48 15.68 -51.62
C ASP A 22 -38.81 16.28 -50.37
N MET A 23 -37.48 16.19 -50.37
CA MET A 23 -36.56 16.65 -49.33
C MET A 23 -36.57 18.18 -49.17
N ALA A 24 -36.57 18.68 -47.93
CA ALA A 24 -35.72 19.79 -47.50
C ALA A 24 -35.86 20.08 -46.00
N SER A 25 -34.72 20.10 -45.29
CA SER A 25 -34.47 20.95 -44.13
C SER A 25 -35.26 20.68 -42.84
N ALA A 26 -34.97 19.57 -42.15
CA ALA A 26 -35.10 19.53 -40.68
C ALA A 26 -33.70 19.72 -40.09
N GLY A 27 -33.45 20.92 -39.56
CA GLY A 27 -32.23 21.25 -38.84
C GLY A 27 -32.09 20.36 -37.60
N ASP A 28 -30.93 19.74 -37.49
CA ASP A 28 -30.46 18.97 -36.35
C ASP A 28 -30.11 19.93 -35.21
N ASP A 29 -31.13 20.38 -34.46
CA ASP A 29 -30.94 21.03 -33.16
C ASP A 29 -30.63 19.96 -32.10
N SER A 30 -29.51 19.25 -32.30
CA SER A 30 -28.83 18.59 -31.20
C SER A 30 -28.24 19.70 -30.32
N ALA A 31 -29.04 20.20 -29.39
CA ALA A 31 -28.55 21.04 -28.31
C ALA A 31 -27.44 20.26 -27.60
N LEU A 32 -26.19 20.59 -27.96
CA LEU A 32 -24.98 20.20 -27.25
C LEU A 32 -25.21 20.61 -25.80
N ALA A 33 -25.58 19.66 -24.94
CA ALA A 33 -25.70 19.88 -23.52
C ALA A 33 -24.36 20.43 -23.05
N THR A 34 -24.32 21.74 -22.78
CA THR A 34 -23.15 22.37 -22.21
C THR A 34 -22.89 21.66 -20.89
N PRO A 35 -21.64 21.20 -20.63
CA PRO A 35 -21.35 20.56 -19.36
C PRO A 35 -21.74 21.52 -18.23
N PRO A 36 -22.30 21.01 -17.12
CA PRO A 36 -22.79 21.85 -16.04
C PRO A 36 -21.72 22.86 -15.60
N PRO A 37 -22.11 24.07 -15.17
CA PRO A 37 -21.15 25.11 -14.80
C PRO A 37 -20.18 24.59 -13.75
N ARG A 38 -18.89 24.66 -14.07
CA ARG A 38 -17.82 24.12 -13.23
C ARG A 38 -17.82 24.85 -11.87
N PRO A 39 -17.77 24.14 -10.73
CA PRO A 39 -17.69 24.79 -9.44
C PRO A 39 -16.40 25.62 -9.33
N SER A 40 -16.45 26.72 -8.58
CA SER A 40 -15.23 27.47 -8.24
C SER A 40 -14.27 26.56 -7.46
N LEU A 41 -12.96 26.80 -7.59
CA LEU A 41 -11.93 25.99 -6.91
C LEU A 41 -12.18 25.89 -5.40
N TRP A 42 -12.62 26.97 -4.76
CA TRP A 42 -13.02 26.97 -3.35
C TRP A 42 -14.22 26.06 -3.03
N LYS A 43 -15.22 26.00 -3.91
CA LYS A 43 -16.39 25.13 -3.73
C LYS A 43 -16.01 23.65 -3.97
N ASP A 44 -15.13 23.39 -4.94
CA ASP A 44 -14.57 22.05 -5.15
C ASP A 44 -13.76 21.60 -3.93
N MET A 45 -12.90 22.44 -3.38
CA MET A 45 -12.09 22.13 -2.18
C MET A 45 -12.91 21.81 -0.93
N THR A 46 -14.08 22.41 -0.78
CA THR A 46 -14.94 22.22 0.40
C THR A 46 -15.91 21.06 0.26
N THR A 47 -16.19 20.58 -0.95
CA THR A 47 -17.18 19.52 -1.19
C THR A 47 -16.58 18.20 -1.65
N ASN A 48 -15.46 18.25 -2.38
CA ASN A 48 -14.82 17.09 -2.97
C ASN A 48 -14.07 16.26 -1.91
N GLU A 49 -14.25 14.95 -1.98
CA GLU A 49 -13.65 14.01 -1.04
C GLU A 49 -12.12 14.01 -1.09
N ASP A 50 -11.56 14.14 -2.29
CA ASP A 50 -10.10 14.08 -2.46
C ASP A 50 -9.40 15.21 -1.70
N TRP A 51 -9.98 16.42 -1.72
CA TRP A 51 -9.46 17.55 -0.96
C TRP A 51 -9.55 17.32 0.54
N TRP A 52 -10.68 16.81 1.02
CA TRP A 52 -10.83 16.44 2.44
C TRP A 52 -9.85 15.36 2.87
N ALA A 53 -9.51 14.40 2.02
CA ALA A 53 -8.49 13.39 2.33
C ALA A 53 -7.13 14.02 2.55
N ILE A 54 -6.77 15.02 1.72
CA ILE A 54 -5.53 15.80 1.87
C ILE A 54 -5.56 16.60 3.17
N TRP A 55 -6.65 17.31 3.47
CA TRP A 55 -6.77 18.11 4.68
C TRP A 55 -6.70 17.27 5.96
N CYS A 56 -7.42 16.15 5.99
CA CYS A 56 -7.39 15.22 7.12
C CYS A 56 -5.99 14.64 7.33
N ALA A 57 -5.32 14.17 6.27
CA ALA A 57 -3.97 13.64 6.37
C ALA A 57 -2.95 14.72 6.77
N ALA A 58 -3.02 15.92 6.18
CA ALA A 58 -2.14 17.04 6.51
C ALA A 58 -2.29 17.48 7.97
N LEU A 59 -3.52 17.51 8.49
CA LEU A 59 -3.76 17.82 9.91
C LEU A 59 -3.15 16.75 10.83
N LEU A 60 -3.32 15.47 10.50
CA LEU A 60 -2.71 14.38 11.27
C LEU A 60 -1.18 14.45 11.24
N LEU A 61 -0.58 14.74 10.08
CA LEU A 61 0.87 14.90 9.93
C LEU A 61 1.38 16.10 10.70
N LEU A 62 0.65 17.23 10.68
CA LEU A 62 1.01 18.42 11.45
C LEU A 62 0.98 18.13 12.94
N ILE A 63 -0.06 17.48 13.45
CA ILE A 63 -0.17 17.10 14.86
C ILE A 63 0.95 16.13 15.25
N ALA A 64 1.22 15.11 14.42
CA ALA A 64 2.27 14.13 14.67
C ALA A 64 3.66 14.77 14.68
N PHE A 65 3.94 15.63 13.70
CA PHE A 65 5.19 16.37 13.61
C PHE A 65 5.34 17.35 14.79
N ALA A 66 4.31 18.12 15.13
CA ALA A 66 4.33 19.05 16.25
C ALA A 66 4.56 18.33 17.59
N ALA A 67 3.94 17.16 17.81
CA ALA A 67 4.13 16.39 19.02
C ALA A 67 5.59 15.94 19.19
N VAL A 68 6.20 15.43 18.11
CA VAL A 68 7.61 15.03 18.08
C VAL A 68 8.54 16.25 18.23
N TRP A 69 8.23 17.35 17.55
CA TRP A 69 9.02 18.59 17.62
C TRP A 69 9.00 19.23 19.00
N ILE A 70 7.86 19.23 19.69
CA ILE A 70 7.73 19.81 21.04
C ILE A 70 8.33 18.86 22.09
N GLY A 71 8.23 17.55 21.88
CA GLY A 71 8.73 16.55 22.82
C GLY A 71 10.23 16.29 22.72
N GLN A 72 10.96 16.91 21.78
CA GLN A 72 12.38 16.62 21.57
C GLN A 72 13.21 17.09 22.77
N PRO A 73 14.16 16.27 23.29
CA PRO A 73 15.02 16.70 24.40
C PRO A 73 15.97 17.81 23.93
N GLU A 74 16.27 18.78 24.80
CA GLU A 74 17.15 19.92 24.46
C GLU A 74 18.57 19.47 24.02
N ASN A 75 19.03 18.31 24.51
CA ASN A 75 20.33 17.73 24.19
C ASN A 75 20.26 16.65 23.09
N LEU A 76 19.20 16.63 22.25
CA LEU A 76 19.03 15.59 21.21
C LEU A 76 20.27 15.48 20.31
N SER A 77 20.86 16.61 19.91
CA SER A 77 22.06 16.63 19.08
C SER A 77 23.31 16.08 19.78
N GLU A 78 23.41 16.21 21.11
CA GLU A 78 24.51 15.63 21.89
C GLU A 78 24.31 14.13 22.12
N LEU A 79 23.08 13.67 22.31
CA LEU A 79 22.74 12.24 22.43
C LEU A 79 22.99 11.47 21.12
N ILE A 80 22.69 12.11 19.98
CA ILE A 80 23.02 11.57 18.65
C ILE A 80 24.55 11.52 18.46
N ALA A 81 25.27 12.57 18.85
CA ALA A 81 26.73 12.60 18.76
C ALA A 81 27.42 11.59 19.69
N GLY A 82 26.87 11.33 20.88
CA GLY A 82 27.36 10.34 21.82
C GLY A 82 27.22 8.91 21.32
N SER A 83 26.02 8.55 20.82
CA SER A 83 25.76 7.22 20.26
C SER A 83 26.59 6.92 19.02
N THR A 84 26.77 7.89 18.12
CA THR A 84 27.64 7.72 16.94
C THR A 84 29.12 7.59 17.30
N MET A 85 29.61 8.25 18.36
CA MET A 85 30.99 8.07 18.84
C MET A 85 31.22 6.71 19.52
N GLU A 86 30.25 6.21 20.29
CA GLU A 86 30.31 4.87 20.87
C GLU A 86 30.30 3.78 19.79
N GLU A 87 29.44 3.91 18.78
CA GLU A 87 29.36 2.96 17.65
C GLU A 87 30.68 2.92 16.86
N VAL A 88 31.28 4.07 16.54
CA VAL A 88 32.60 4.14 15.89
C VAL A 88 33.68 3.50 16.75
N SER A 89 33.65 3.68 18.08
CA SER A 89 34.63 3.08 18.99
C SER A 89 34.50 1.55 19.11
N GLN A 90 33.27 1.01 19.01
CA GLN A 90 33.01 -0.43 19.00
C GLN A 90 33.45 -1.08 17.68
N VAL A 91 33.24 -0.39 16.55
CA VAL A 91 33.72 -0.83 15.24
C VAL A 91 35.25 -0.80 15.16
N GLU A 92 35.90 0.24 15.71
CA GLU A 92 37.36 0.33 15.76
C GLU A 92 37.98 -0.74 16.66
N THR A 93 37.38 -1.06 17.82
CA THR A 93 37.87 -2.13 18.70
C THR A 93 37.62 -3.53 18.14
N ALA A 94 36.52 -3.75 17.41
CA ALA A 94 36.32 -4.99 16.65
C ALA A 94 37.35 -5.14 15.52
N SER A 95 37.74 -4.04 14.87
CA SER A 95 38.77 -4.03 13.83
C SER A 95 40.20 -4.20 14.38
N GLU A 96 40.51 -3.68 15.58
CA GLU A 96 41.84 -3.87 16.21
C GLU A 96 42.04 -5.29 16.76
N ASN A 97 40.97 -5.97 17.18
CA ASN A 97 41.03 -7.38 17.59
C ASN A 97 41.14 -8.36 16.40
N ALA A 98 40.94 -7.87 15.16
CA ALA A 98 41.17 -8.62 13.92
C ALA A 98 42.61 -8.38 13.40
N GLY A 99 43.63 -8.75 14.20
CA GLY A 99 45.04 -8.80 13.79
C GLY A 99 45.42 -10.15 13.13
N PRO A 100 46.51 -10.22 12.35
CA PRO A 100 46.63 -11.11 11.19
C PRO A 100 46.95 -12.55 11.58
N SER A 101 46.01 -13.48 11.33
CA SER A 101 46.30 -14.91 11.28
C SER A 101 45.46 -15.60 10.20
N ALA A 102 45.72 -15.26 8.95
CA ALA A 102 45.17 -15.98 7.80
C ALA A 102 46.16 -15.99 6.62
N GLU A 103 47.44 -16.23 6.89
CA GLU A 103 48.37 -16.73 5.88
C GLU A 103 49.19 -17.86 6.51
N ALA A 104 49.22 -19.01 5.81
CA ALA A 104 49.82 -20.29 6.20
C ALA A 104 49.03 -21.15 7.20
N GLU A 105 48.12 -21.98 6.69
CA GLU A 105 48.22 -23.45 6.80
C GLU A 105 47.06 -24.09 6.05
N ASN A 106 47.37 -24.67 4.89
CA ASN A 106 46.46 -25.54 4.17
C ASN A 106 47.31 -26.74 3.70
N GLU A 107 47.55 -27.70 4.61
CA GLU A 107 48.05 -29.02 4.26
C GLU A 107 47.88 -30.01 5.44
N ALA A 108 47.56 -31.26 5.09
CA ALA A 108 47.50 -32.48 5.91
C ALA A 108 46.19 -32.82 6.67
N ILE A 109 45.41 -33.67 6.01
CA ILE A 109 44.52 -34.69 6.58
C ILE A 109 45.38 -35.92 7.01
N GLU A 110 44.87 -36.69 7.98
CA GLU A 110 45.34 -37.99 8.58
C GLU A 110 46.04 -37.82 9.94
N THR A 111 45.66 -38.40 11.10
CA THR A 111 45.29 -39.80 11.40
C THR A 111 44.75 -39.97 12.86
N GLU A 112 43.87 -40.96 13.04
CA GLU A 112 43.53 -41.86 14.17
C GLU A 112 43.80 -41.61 15.69
N ASN A 113 42.75 -41.96 16.47
CA ASN A 113 42.66 -42.71 17.76
C ASN A 113 43.28 -42.10 19.05
N THR A 114 42.62 -42.01 20.21
CA THR A 114 42.12 -43.09 21.10
C THR A 114 41.34 -42.51 22.31
N ALA A 115 40.38 -43.24 22.87
CA ALA A 115 39.48 -42.92 24.01
C ALA A 115 40.14 -43.03 25.43
N PRO A 116 39.42 -42.97 26.59
CA PRO A 116 38.26 -42.19 27.06
C PRO A 116 38.45 -41.47 28.44
N ALA A 117 37.52 -40.57 28.77
CA ALA A 117 37.00 -40.16 30.10
C ALA A 117 37.97 -39.71 31.22
N GLU A 118 37.84 -38.44 31.63
CA GLU A 118 37.80 -38.06 33.05
C GLU A 118 37.05 -36.72 33.24
N ASP A 119 36.08 -36.74 34.15
CA ASP A 119 35.22 -35.64 34.53
C ASP A 119 36.04 -34.54 35.20
N THR A 120 36.05 -33.34 34.61
CA THR A 120 36.44 -32.12 35.33
C THR A 120 35.34 -31.09 35.09
N GLU A 121 34.58 -30.82 36.16
CA GLU A 121 33.65 -29.70 36.25
C GLU A 121 34.39 -28.41 35.89
N LEU A 122 34.12 -27.87 34.70
CA LEU A 122 34.44 -26.50 34.36
C LEU A 122 33.15 -25.70 34.55
N GLU A 123 33.18 -24.81 35.54
CA GLU A 123 32.29 -23.67 35.68
C GLU A 123 32.05 -23.05 34.29
N VAL A 124 30.81 -23.13 33.82
CA VAL A 124 30.34 -22.29 32.73
C VAL A 124 30.38 -20.87 33.27
N ALA A 125 31.47 -20.16 32.99
CA ALA A 125 31.51 -18.72 33.16
C ALA A 125 30.30 -18.16 32.42
N GLU A 126 29.41 -17.49 33.14
CA GLU A 126 28.37 -16.65 32.57
C GLU A 126 29.03 -15.69 31.57
N THR A 127 28.93 -16.01 30.28
CA THR A 127 29.06 -14.99 29.24
C THR A 127 27.93 -14.02 29.50
N GLN A 128 28.26 -12.90 30.15
CA GLN A 128 27.43 -11.71 30.16
C GLN A 128 27.04 -11.43 28.71
N GLU A 129 25.74 -11.45 28.43
CA GLU A 129 25.18 -10.89 27.21
C GLU A 129 25.71 -9.46 27.10
N VAL A 130 26.64 -9.25 26.16
CA VAL A 130 26.93 -7.90 25.69
C VAL A 130 25.67 -7.48 24.95
N ALA A 131 24.84 -6.67 25.62
CA ALA A 131 23.70 -6.04 25.01
C ALA A 131 24.22 -5.22 23.81
N GLU A 132 23.84 -5.60 22.60
CA GLU A 132 23.91 -4.71 21.45
C GLU A 132 23.06 -3.48 21.78
N GLU A 133 23.71 -2.37 22.13
CA GLU A 133 23.02 -1.12 22.35
C GLU A 133 22.62 -0.54 20.99
N GLU A 134 21.36 -0.78 20.63
CA GLU A 134 20.70 -0.20 19.45
C GLU A 134 20.82 1.34 19.45
N PRO A 135 21.01 1.99 18.28
CA PRO A 135 21.18 3.43 18.18
C PRO A 135 20.01 4.18 18.84
N TYR A 136 20.28 5.34 19.47
CA TYR A 136 19.29 6.14 20.20
C TYR A 136 18.07 6.48 19.33
N GLU A 137 16.98 5.71 19.47
CA GLU A 137 15.74 5.91 18.72
C GLU A 137 14.81 6.84 19.51
N TYR A 138 14.71 8.11 19.10
CA TYR A 138 13.76 9.06 19.69
C TYR A 138 12.32 8.57 19.46
N ALA A 139 11.61 8.19 20.52
CA ALA A 139 10.25 7.69 20.41
C ALA A 139 9.22 8.83 20.41
N SER A 140 8.24 8.77 19.50
CA SER A 140 7.16 9.75 19.45
C SER A 140 6.34 9.77 20.76
N PRO A 141 6.02 10.96 21.31
CA PRO A 141 5.12 11.11 22.45
C PRO A 141 3.70 10.58 22.22
N LEU A 142 3.31 10.38 20.95
CA LEU A 142 2.00 9.86 20.57
C LEU A 142 1.94 8.33 20.54
N LYS A 143 3.08 7.63 20.63
CA LYS A 143 3.16 6.16 20.61
C LYS A 143 2.23 5.48 21.64
N PRO A 144 2.06 5.99 22.89
CA PRO A 144 1.11 5.41 23.85
C PRO A 144 -0.36 5.58 23.47
N PHE A 145 -0.69 6.62 22.69
CA PHE A 145 -2.05 6.97 22.29
C PHE A 145 -2.45 6.39 20.93
N LEU A 146 -1.50 5.84 20.18
CA LEU A 146 -1.69 5.30 18.85
C LEU A 146 -1.20 3.86 18.79
N ALA A 147 -2.12 2.92 18.99
CA ALA A 147 -1.82 1.49 18.96
C ALA A 147 -2.76 0.71 18.05
N LYS A 148 -2.34 -0.50 17.71
CA LYS A 148 -3.15 -1.56 17.11
C LYS A 148 -3.10 -2.79 18.03
N PRO A 149 -4.03 -3.75 17.90
CA PRO A 149 -3.95 -5.01 18.62
C PRO A 149 -2.56 -5.65 18.52
N GLY A 150 -2.06 -6.12 19.65
CA GLY A 150 -0.76 -6.78 19.81
C GLY A 150 -0.73 -8.19 19.25
N LYS A 151 0.44 -8.83 19.34
CA LYS A 151 0.58 -10.26 19.03
C LYS A 151 -0.02 -11.08 20.17
N TRP A 152 -0.58 -12.25 19.87
CA TRP A 152 -1.00 -13.23 20.87
C TRP A 152 -0.64 -14.64 20.42
N THR A 153 -0.65 -15.58 21.37
CA THR A 153 -0.35 -17.01 21.16
C THR A 153 -1.45 -17.89 21.77
N ALA A 154 -1.52 -17.92 23.10
CA ALA A 154 -2.44 -18.76 23.87
C ALA A 154 -3.67 -17.97 24.34
N ASN A 155 -3.48 -16.78 24.91
CA ASN A 155 -4.58 -15.96 25.40
C ASN A 155 -4.86 -14.78 24.45
N PRO A 156 -6.03 -14.75 23.80
CA PRO A 156 -6.37 -13.68 22.87
C PRO A 156 -6.57 -12.31 23.51
N LEU A 157 -6.82 -12.25 24.83
CA LEU A 157 -7.03 -10.99 25.54
C LEU A 157 -5.74 -10.19 25.71
N ASP A 158 -4.58 -10.85 25.66
CA ASP A 158 -3.27 -10.22 25.82
C ASP A 158 -2.99 -9.21 24.70
N ALA A 159 -3.47 -9.50 23.49
CA ALA A 159 -3.34 -8.59 22.34
C ALA A 159 -4.10 -7.26 22.51
N ILE A 160 -5.14 -7.23 23.35
CA ILE A 160 -5.99 -6.06 23.52
C ILE A 160 -5.67 -5.34 24.83
N SER A 161 -5.40 -6.09 25.91
CA SER A 161 -5.17 -5.54 27.25
C SER A 161 -3.97 -4.57 27.30
N SER A 162 -2.88 -4.90 26.59
CA SER A 162 -1.68 -4.08 26.55
C SER A 162 -1.80 -2.80 25.73
N SER A 163 -2.80 -2.71 24.84
CA SER A 163 -2.87 -1.68 23.80
C SER A 163 -4.23 -0.98 23.72
N TRP A 164 -5.13 -1.25 24.67
CA TRP A 164 -6.51 -0.74 24.66
C TRP A 164 -6.59 0.79 24.63
N SER A 165 -5.76 1.49 25.42
CA SER A 165 -5.71 2.95 25.45
C SER A 165 -5.37 3.54 24.09
N GLY A 166 -4.38 2.96 23.39
CA GLY A 166 -3.97 3.40 22.07
C GLY A 166 -5.00 3.06 20.99
N ILE A 167 -5.69 1.92 21.08
CA ILE A 167 -6.79 1.57 20.16
C ILE A 167 -7.94 2.56 20.32
N LEU A 168 -8.31 2.90 21.56
CA LEU A 168 -9.34 3.89 21.85
C LEU A 168 -8.92 5.29 21.39
N GLY A 169 -7.64 5.66 21.56
CA GLY A 169 -7.08 6.90 21.04
C GLY A 169 -7.24 7.03 19.53
N VAL A 170 -6.87 6.00 18.77
CA VAL A 170 -7.09 5.96 17.31
C VAL A 170 -8.56 6.06 16.97
N PHE A 171 -9.42 5.31 17.66
CA PHE A 171 -10.88 5.36 17.44
C PHE A 171 -11.40 6.79 17.56
N LEU A 172 -11.06 7.49 18.65
CA LEU A 172 -11.53 8.86 18.90
C LEU A 172 -10.98 9.84 17.86
N ILE A 173 -9.69 9.73 17.51
CA ILE A 173 -9.05 10.60 16.52
C ILE A 173 -9.73 10.44 15.15
N ILE A 174 -9.88 9.22 14.66
CA ILE A 174 -10.49 8.96 13.34
C ILE A 174 -11.98 9.33 13.37
N ALA A 175 -12.71 8.97 14.43
CA ALA A 175 -14.13 9.29 14.59
C ALA A 175 -14.37 10.80 14.53
N ALA A 176 -13.64 11.58 15.32
CA ALA A 176 -13.77 13.03 15.37
C ALA A 176 -13.40 13.67 14.02
N LEU A 177 -12.27 13.27 13.44
CA LEU A 177 -11.78 13.82 12.19
C LEU A 177 -12.74 13.57 11.02
N PHE A 178 -13.22 12.34 10.87
CA PHE A 178 -14.11 11.96 9.77
C PHE A 178 -15.55 12.42 9.99
N ALA A 179 -16.01 12.51 11.24
CA ALA A 179 -17.30 13.14 11.56
C ALA A 179 -17.30 14.62 11.17
N PHE A 180 -16.24 15.35 11.52
CA PHE A 180 -16.06 16.74 11.13
C PHE A 180 -16.00 16.91 9.62
N ALA A 181 -15.19 16.10 8.93
CA ALA A 181 -15.10 16.13 7.47
C ALA A 181 -16.46 15.82 6.81
N ASN A 182 -17.22 14.85 7.32
CA ASN A 182 -18.56 14.54 6.81
C ASN A 182 -19.54 15.69 7.03
N GLN A 183 -19.52 16.34 8.21
CA GLN A 183 -20.35 17.52 8.49
C GLN A 183 -20.09 18.63 7.47
N MET A 184 -18.82 18.92 7.20
CA MET A 184 -18.41 19.99 6.30
C MET A 184 -18.72 19.67 4.82
N ARG A 185 -18.77 18.39 4.46
CA ARG A 185 -19.20 17.91 3.14
C ARG A 185 -20.73 17.87 2.98
N GLY A 186 -21.50 18.29 3.97
CA GLY A 186 -22.96 18.24 3.97
C GLY A 186 -23.55 16.84 4.20
N LYS A 187 -22.75 15.90 4.71
CA LYS A 187 -23.20 14.57 5.15
C LYS A 187 -23.50 14.59 6.65
N SER A 188 -24.35 13.68 7.12
CA SER A 188 -24.70 13.59 8.54
C SER A 188 -23.53 13.03 9.37
N ALA A 189 -22.92 13.88 10.20
CA ALA A 189 -21.91 13.45 11.16
C ALA A 189 -22.47 12.48 12.21
N GLY A 190 -23.72 12.70 12.65
CA GLY A 190 -24.39 11.81 13.60
C GLY A 190 -24.58 10.40 13.06
N ALA A 191 -24.97 10.27 11.78
CA ALA A 191 -25.11 8.97 11.14
C ALA A 191 -23.75 8.26 10.98
N PHE A 192 -22.69 9.00 10.65
CA PHE A 192 -21.33 8.45 10.64
C PHE A 192 -20.90 7.96 12.02
N LEU A 193 -21.06 8.78 13.07
CA LEU A 193 -20.66 8.43 14.44
C LEU A 193 -21.47 7.25 15.01
N ALA A 194 -22.71 7.07 14.59
CA ALA A 194 -23.51 5.90 14.97
C ALA A 194 -23.01 4.60 14.30
N ALA A 195 -22.54 4.70 13.04
CA ALA A 195 -22.10 3.56 12.24
C ALA A 195 -20.63 3.17 12.45
N PHE A 196 -19.78 4.17 12.68
CA PHE A 196 -18.32 4.03 12.75
C PHE A 196 -17.83 3.04 13.82
N PRO A 197 -18.40 2.98 15.04
CA PRO A 197 -17.99 1.99 16.04
C PRO A 197 -18.02 0.57 15.52
N VAL A 198 -19.03 0.19 14.74
CA VAL A 198 -19.14 -1.18 14.21
C VAL A 198 -18.04 -1.44 13.18
N VAL A 199 -17.82 -0.53 12.23
CA VAL A 199 -16.76 -0.69 11.21
C VAL A 199 -15.37 -0.72 11.87
N PHE A 200 -15.16 0.11 12.89
CA PHE A 200 -13.91 0.13 13.65
C PHE A 200 -13.69 -1.16 14.45
N LEU A 201 -14.74 -1.72 15.06
CA LEU A 201 -14.66 -3.01 15.75
C LEU A 201 -14.31 -4.15 14.79
N LEU A 202 -14.86 -4.15 13.57
CA LEU A 202 -14.49 -5.12 12.54
C LEU A 202 -13.02 -4.96 12.09
N ALA A 203 -12.53 -3.73 11.97
CA ALA A 203 -11.12 -3.47 11.67
C ALA A 203 -10.20 -3.91 12.83
N THR A 204 -10.64 -3.69 14.07
CA THR A 204 -9.94 -4.17 15.28
C THR A 204 -9.90 -5.70 15.31
N LEU A 205 -11.01 -6.36 14.98
CA LEU A 205 -11.10 -7.81 14.86
C LEU A 205 -10.13 -8.35 13.80
N ALA A 206 -10.04 -7.69 12.64
CA ALA A 206 -9.09 -8.07 11.59
C ALA A 206 -7.63 -7.97 12.04
N TYR A 207 -7.25 -6.89 12.73
CA TYR A 207 -5.92 -6.76 13.31
C TYR A 207 -5.65 -7.81 14.38
N TRP A 208 -6.63 -8.05 15.26
CA TRP A 208 -6.53 -9.06 16.31
C TRP A 208 -6.35 -10.46 15.71
N MET A 209 -7.08 -10.85 14.66
CA MET A 209 -6.90 -12.13 13.99
C MET A 209 -5.53 -12.25 13.31
N SER A 210 -5.07 -11.18 12.65
CA SER A 210 -3.71 -11.12 12.05
C SER A 210 -2.59 -11.17 13.10
N GLY A 211 -2.88 -10.81 14.35
CA GLY A 211 -1.95 -10.84 15.48
C GLY A 211 -1.62 -12.22 16.03
N GLN A 212 -2.38 -13.27 15.67
CA GLN A 212 -2.11 -14.63 16.12
C GLN A 212 -0.78 -15.15 15.56
N SER A 213 0.06 -15.77 16.39
CA SER A 213 1.40 -16.23 16.03
C SER A 213 1.43 -17.13 14.79
N VAL A 214 0.50 -18.09 14.69
CA VAL A 214 0.39 -19.00 13.52
C VAL A 214 0.05 -18.21 12.26
N VAL A 215 -0.95 -17.33 12.35
CA VAL A 215 -1.41 -16.50 11.23
C VAL A 215 -0.30 -15.58 10.73
N LYS A 216 0.46 -15.02 11.68
CA LYS A 216 1.61 -14.18 11.41
C LYS A 216 2.79 -14.96 10.82
N ALA A 217 3.00 -16.21 11.23
CA ALA A 217 4.02 -17.08 10.64
C ALA A 217 3.76 -17.36 9.15
N TYR A 218 2.49 -17.51 8.76
CA TYR A 218 2.10 -17.60 7.35
C TYR A 218 2.04 -16.23 6.63
N ASN A 219 2.43 -15.13 7.29
CA ASN A 219 2.34 -13.76 6.78
C ASN A 219 0.95 -13.39 6.22
N LEU A 220 -0.11 -13.91 6.85
CA LEU A 220 -1.48 -13.53 6.52
C LEU A 220 -1.77 -12.13 7.11
N GLU A 221 -1.51 -11.12 6.27
CA GLU A 221 -1.62 -9.72 6.65
C GLU A 221 -3.02 -9.31 7.11
N TYR A 222 -3.09 -8.23 7.90
CA TYR A 222 -4.36 -7.65 8.35
C TYR A 222 -5.28 -7.27 7.17
N ALA A 223 -4.72 -6.92 6.00
CA ALA A 223 -5.48 -6.61 4.80
C ALA A 223 -6.36 -7.79 4.35
N LEU A 224 -5.81 -9.01 4.41
CA LEU A 224 -6.54 -10.24 4.10
C LEU A 224 -7.75 -10.40 5.03
N TRP A 225 -7.49 -10.34 6.34
CA TRP A 225 -8.50 -10.53 7.36
C TRP A 225 -9.57 -9.45 7.32
N ALA A 226 -9.19 -8.20 7.10
CA ALA A 226 -10.10 -7.08 6.97
C ALA A 226 -11.07 -7.28 5.79
N LEU A 227 -10.53 -7.67 4.64
CA LEU A 227 -11.34 -7.98 3.46
C LEU A 227 -12.24 -9.19 3.71
N LEU A 228 -11.70 -10.29 4.25
CA LEU A 228 -12.45 -11.54 4.50
C LEU A 228 -13.61 -11.33 5.48
N VAL A 229 -13.38 -10.62 6.59
CA VAL A 229 -14.45 -10.32 7.58
C VAL A 229 -15.59 -9.56 6.92
N GLY A 230 -15.27 -8.48 6.20
CA GLY A 230 -16.30 -7.70 5.50
C GLY A 230 -17.04 -8.54 4.46
N LEU A 231 -16.31 -9.35 3.70
CA LEU A 231 -16.85 -10.19 2.62
C LEU A 231 -17.76 -11.30 3.15
N ILE A 232 -17.40 -11.93 4.27
CA ILE A 232 -18.24 -12.92 4.94
C ILE A 232 -19.55 -12.26 5.38
N ILE A 233 -19.49 -11.10 6.02
CA ILE A 233 -20.68 -10.39 6.51
C ILE A 233 -21.61 -10.00 5.34
N SER A 234 -21.05 -9.38 4.30
CA SER A 234 -21.84 -8.88 3.16
C SER A 234 -22.50 -10.00 2.34
N ASN A 235 -21.92 -11.21 2.33
CA ASN A 235 -22.45 -12.33 1.56
C ASN A 235 -23.25 -13.34 2.39
N THR A 236 -23.28 -13.22 3.72
CA THR A 236 -24.09 -14.08 4.61
C THR A 236 -25.33 -13.35 5.12
N VAL A 237 -25.14 -12.25 5.85
CA VAL A 237 -26.22 -11.47 6.47
C VAL A 237 -26.62 -10.28 5.60
N GLY A 238 -25.72 -9.84 4.71
CA GLY A 238 -25.87 -8.60 3.97
C GLY A 238 -25.44 -7.40 4.82
N THR A 239 -25.00 -6.33 4.17
CA THR A 239 -24.51 -5.13 4.85
C THR A 239 -25.69 -4.23 5.24
N PRO A 240 -25.96 -4.03 6.54
CA PRO A 240 -27.08 -3.21 6.99
C PRO A 240 -26.94 -1.76 6.52
N ASP A 241 -28.06 -1.13 6.14
CA ASP A 241 -28.03 0.24 5.59
C ASP A 241 -27.52 1.28 6.59
N PHE A 242 -27.70 1.04 7.89
CA PHE A 242 -27.17 1.94 8.93
C PHE A 242 -25.64 2.00 8.95
N LEU A 243 -24.92 1.00 8.40
CA LEU A 243 -23.45 1.01 8.33
C LEU A 243 -22.93 1.87 7.17
N ARG A 244 -23.73 2.10 6.13
CA ARG A 244 -23.30 2.81 4.92
C ARG A 244 -22.63 4.17 5.16
N PRO A 245 -23.08 5.00 6.12
CA PRO A 245 -22.40 6.27 6.42
C PRO A 245 -20.93 6.10 6.81
N ALA A 246 -20.56 5.00 7.48
CA ALA A 246 -19.17 4.71 7.89
C ALA A 246 -18.37 3.91 6.85
N ILE A 247 -19.02 3.31 5.85
CA ILE A 247 -18.36 2.59 4.76
C ILE A 247 -17.85 3.61 3.73
N SER A 248 -16.78 4.31 4.09
CA SER A 248 -16.16 5.38 3.29
C SER A 248 -14.85 4.90 2.67
N THR A 249 -14.89 3.78 1.94
CA THR A 249 -13.75 3.08 1.32
C THR A 249 -12.75 4.03 0.66
N GLU A 250 -13.20 4.85 -0.29
CA GLU A 250 -12.31 5.77 -1.02
C GLU A 250 -11.70 6.83 -0.11
N PHE A 251 -12.48 7.38 0.83
CA PHE A 251 -12.01 8.42 1.73
C PHE A 251 -10.90 7.90 2.66
N TYR A 252 -11.06 6.69 3.19
CA TYR A 252 -10.04 6.02 3.98
C TYR A 252 -8.77 5.73 3.16
N ILE A 253 -8.92 5.16 1.95
CA ILE A 253 -7.81 4.89 1.03
C ILE A 253 -7.03 6.17 0.74
N LYS A 254 -7.71 7.22 0.30
CA LYS A 254 -7.08 8.48 -0.11
C LYS A 254 -6.35 9.13 1.05
N THR A 255 -6.95 9.13 2.25
CA THR A 255 -6.31 9.68 3.46
C THR A 255 -5.07 8.87 3.84
N GLY A 256 -5.16 7.53 3.83
CA GLY A 256 -4.03 6.64 4.09
C GLY A 256 -2.91 6.78 3.07
N LEU A 257 -3.23 6.99 1.78
CA LEU A 257 -2.24 7.24 0.74
C LEU A 257 -1.54 8.59 0.94
N VAL A 258 -2.25 9.66 1.29
CA VAL A 258 -1.57 10.95 1.57
C VAL A 258 -0.63 10.84 2.77
N LEU A 259 -1.00 10.07 3.81
CA LEU A 259 -0.11 9.73 4.93
C LEU A 259 1.10 8.90 4.48
N LEU A 260 0.89 7.92 3.60
CA LEU A 260 1.97 7.14 2.99
C LEU A 260 2.96 8.04 2.24
N GLY A 261 2.48 9.12 1.62
CA GLY A 261 3.34 10.11 0.97
C GLY A 261 4.43 10.65 1.90
N ALA A 262 4.11 10.93 3.17
CA ALA A 262 5.09 11.38 4.17
C ALA A 262 6.12 10.30 4.58
N GLU A 263 5.79 9.02 4.40
CA GLU A 263 6.69 7.88 4.65
C GLU A 263 7.64 7.62 3.46
N VAL A 264 7.32 8.14 2.28
CA VAL A 264 8.09 7.96 1.05
C VAL A 264 9.11 9.09 0.93
N LEU A 265 10.31 8.86 1.48
CA LEU A 265 11.40 9.82 1.49
C LEU A 265 12.34 9.65 0.29
N MET A 266 12.46 10.69 -0.52
CA MET A 266 13.37 10.73 -1.68
C MET A 266 14.84 10.74 -1.26
N SER A 267 15.16 11.22 -0.06
CA SER A 267 16.52 11.18 0.50
C SER A 267 16.99 9.74 0.76
N ARG A 268 16.10 8.88 1.26
CA ARG A 268 16.38 7.45 1.46
C ARG A 268 16.66 6.75 0.13
N LEU A 269 16.04 7.17 -0.97
CA LEU A 269 16.28 6.60 -2.31
C LEU A 269 17.76 6.66 -2.73
N LEU A 270 18.47 7.74 -2.40
CA LEU A 270 19.87 7.93 -2.78
C LEU A 270 20.83 7.17 -1.86
N ALA A 271 20.44 6.93 -0.61
CA ALA A 271 21.26 6.24 0.39
C ALA A 271 21.18 4.70 0.28
N LEU A 272 20.05 4.16 -0.18
CA LEU A 272 19.73 2.72 -0.21
C LEU A 272 20.42 1.92 -1.34
N GLY A 273 21.44 2.50 -1.99
CA GLY A 273 22.28 1.84 -3.01
C GLY A 273 21.77 2.00 -4.44
N LEU A 274 22.64 2.50 -5.33
CA LEU A 274 22.42 2.60 -6.78
C LEU A 274 21.92 1.29 -7.42
N PRO A 275 22.47 0.09 -7.09
CA PRO A 275 22.04 -1.15 -7.71
C PRO A 275 20.56 -1.46 -7.49
N GLY A 276 20.07 -1.31 -6.26
CA GLY A 276 18.66 -1.54 -5.91
C GLY A 276 17.72 -0.56 -6.60
N VAL A 277 18.15 0.70 -6.75
CA VAL A 277 17.40 1.73 -7.50
C VAL A 277 17.22 1.32 -8.95
N PHE A 278 18.28 0.90 -9.64
CA PHE A 278 18.18 0.46 -11.04
C PHE A 278 17.27 -0.76 -11.21
N VAL A 279 17.37 -1.75 -10.31
CA VAL A 279 16.48 -2.92 -10.33
C VAL A 279 15.03 -2.46 -10.20
N ALA A 280 14.68 -1.71 -9.16
CA ALA A 280 13.31 -1.26 -8.95
C ALA A 280 12.80 -0.37 -10.09
N TRP A 281 13.57 0.63 -10.50
CA TRP A 281 13.13 1.65 -11.46
C TRP A 281 13.06 1.17 -12.91
N LEU A 282 13.81 0.13 -13.28
CA LEU A 282 13.73 -0.43 -14.63
C LEU A 282 12.73 -1.57 -14.72
N VAL A 283 12.75 -2.50 -13.75
CA VAL A 283 11.88 -3.68 -13.77
C VAL A 283 10.42 -3.28 -13.63
N THR A 284 10.09 -2.45 -12.64
CA THR A 284 8.71 -2.05 -12.33
C THR A 284 7.95 -1.51 -13.55
N PRO A 285 8.41 -0.45 -14.27
CA PRO A 285 7.68 0.07 -15.41
C PRO A 285 7.65 -0.92 -16.58
N VAL A 286 8.71 -1.71 -16.80
CA VAL A 286 8.74 -2.72 -17.87
C VAL A 286 7.69 -3.79 -17.62
N VAL A 287 7.61 -4.33 -16.40
CA VAL A 287 6.59 -5.32 -16.03
C VAL A 287 5.20 -4.70 -16.13
N LEU A 288 4.97 -3.51 -15.57
CA LEU A 288 3.66 -2.85 -15.60
C LEU A 288 3.16 -2.63 -17.03
N ILE A 289 3.98 -2.04 -17.90
CA ILE A 289 3.59 -1.72 -19.29
C ILE A 289 3.37 -3.01 -20.08
N THR A 290 4.27 -3.98 -19.94
CA THR A 290 4.21 -5.25 -20.69
C THR A 290 3.01 -6.08 -20.28
N THR A 291 2.75 -6.20 -18.97
CA THR A 291 1.60 -6.96 -18.44
C THR A 291 0.28 -6.28 -18.76
N TYR A 292 0.20 -4.96 -18.64
CA TYR A 292 -1.00 -4.22 -19.05
C TYR A 292 -1.29 -4.43 -20.55
N TRP A 293 -0.27 -4.29 -21.39
CA TRP A 293 -0.38 -4.53 -22.83
C TRP A 293 -0.80 -5.97 -23.15
N PHE A 294 -0.18 -6.96 -22.49
CA PHE A 294 -0.53 -8.37 -22.63
C PHE A 294 -1.98 -8.65 -22.23
N GLY A 295 -2.43 -8.11 -21.09
CA GLY A 295 -3.80 -8.23 -20.63
C GLY A 295 -4.83 -7.58 -21.57
N GLN A 296 -4.46 -6.46 -22.22
CA GLN A 296 -5.34 -5.76 -23.16
C GLN A 296 -5.38 -6.42 -24.54
N LYS A 297 -4.23 -6.80 -25.10
CA LYS A 297 -4.11 -7.25 -26.49
C LYS A 297 -4.22 -8.76 -26.64
N VAL A 298 -3.62 -9.53 -25.73
CA VAL A 298 -3.58 -10.99 -25.81
C VAL A 298 -4.76 -11.60 -25.06
N LEU A 299 -4.90 -11.30 -23.76
CA LEU A 299 -5.98 -11.87 -22.94
C LEU A 299 -7.33 -11.20 -23.19
N LYS A 300 -7.32 -9.96 -23.72
CA LYS A 300 -8.52 -9.17 -24.00
C LYS A 300 -9.43 -9.06 -22.77
N ILE A 301 -8.84 -8.64 -21.65
CA ILE A 301 -9.58 -8.37 -20.42
C ILE A 301 -10.50 -7.16 -20.67
N GLN A 302 -11.80 -7.35 -20.48
CA GLN A 302 -12.82 -6.35 -20.81
C GLN A 302 -12.70 -5.07 -19.95
N SER A 303 -12.42 -5.25 -18.66
CA SER A 303 -12.19 -4.13 -17.75
C SER A 303 -10.75 -3.66 -17.84
N LYS A 304 -10.57 -2.43 -18.33
CA LYS A 304 -9.24 -1.79 -18.36
C LYS A 304 -8.72 -1.53 -16.96
N SER A 305 -9.57 -1.08 -16.04
CA SER A 305 -9.21 -0.79 -14.64
C SER A 305 -8.75 -2.04 -13.93
N LEU A 306 -9.48 -3.16 -14.07
CA LEU A 306 -9.06 -4.45 -13.52
C LEU A 306 -7.66 -4.86 -13.99
N ASN A 307 -7.42 -4.77 -15.30
CA ASN A 307 -6.11 -5.11 -15.86
C ASN A 307 -5.01 -4.18 -15.32
N MET A 308 -5.26 -2.88 -15.25
CA MET A 308 -4.30 -1.91 -14.70
C MET A 308 -3.98 -2.19 -13.23
N VAL A 309 -5.01 -2.44 -12.41
CA VAL A 309 -4.85 -2.72 -10.97
C VAL A 309 -4.06 -4.01 -10.77
N ILE A 310 -4.37 -5.08 -11.49
CA ILE A 310 -3.62 -6.35 -11.42
C ILE A 310 -2.17 -6.19 -11.92
N SER A 311 -1.98 -5.45 -13.01
CA SER A 311 -0.64 -5.19 -13.57
C SER A 311 0.22 -4.37 -12.61
N ALA A 312 -0.37 -3.36 -11.95
CA ALA A 312 0.33 -2.54 -10.96
C ALA A 312 0.58 -3.27 -9.63
N ASP A 313 -0.35 -4.13 -9.21
CA ASP A 313 -0.20 -4.98 -8.03
C ASP A 313 1.08 -5.83 -8.12
N MET A 314 1.20 -6.64 -9.17
CA MET A 314 2.32 -7.58 -9.33
C MET A 314 3.67 -6.94 -9.69
N SER A 315 3.68 -5.70 -10.19
CA SER A 315 4.90 -5.08 -10.73
C SER A 315 5.59 -4.12 -9.79
N VAL A 316 4.89 -3.64 -8.74
CA VAL A 316 5.40 -2.61 -7.84
C VAL A 316 5.61 -3.18 -6.44
N CYS A 317 4.55 -3.23 -5.62
CA CYS A 317 4.63 -3.58 -4.21
C CYS A 317 3.36 -4.29 -3.71
N GLY A 318 2.64 -4.96 -4.60
CA GLY A 318 1.39 -5.64 -4.29
C GLY A 318 0.25 -4.68 -3.95
N VAL A 319 -0.38 -4.99 -2.84
CA VAL A 319 -1.64 -4.41 -2.37
C VAL A 319 -1.62 -2.87 -2.33
N SER A 320 -0.52 -2.24 -1.90
CA SER A 320 -0.45 -0.77 -1.84
C SER A 320 -0.49 -0.12 -3.22
N ALA A 321 0.15 -0.74 -4.22
CA ALA A 321 0.11 -0.27 -5.60
C ALA A 321 -1.25 -0.54 -6.26
N ALA A 322 -1.87 -1.69 -5.96
CA ALA A 322 -3.24 -1.97 -6.38
C ALA A 322 -4.21 -0.91 -5.86
N ILE A 323 -4.10 -0.52 -4.58
CA ILE A 323 -4.93 0.54 -3.98
C ILE A 323 -4.68 1.89 -4.67
N ALA A 324 -3.42 2.29 -4.80
CA ALA A 324 -3.06 3.59 -5.35
C ALA A 324 -3.52 3.72 -6.81
N THR A 325 -3.31 2.68 -7.62
CA THR A 325 -3.76 2.65 -9.02
C THR A 325 -5.26 2.49 -9.15
N ALA A 326 -5.93 1.72 -8.28
CA ALA A 326 -7.39 1.63 -8.22
C ALA A 326 -8.02 2.99 -7.96
N ALA A 327 -7.48 3.74 -6.99
CA ALA A 327 -7.92 5.10 -6.72
C ALA A 327 -7.59 6.06 -7.89
N ALA A 328 -6.45 5.88 -8.55
CA ALA A 328 -6.05 6.70 -9.71
C ALA A 328 -6.93 6.48 -10.95
N CYS A 329 -7.35 5.23 -11.20
CA CYS A 329 -8.14 4.83 -12.36
C CYS A 329 -9.64 4.64 -12.06
N LYS A 330 -10.07 4.94 -10.83
CA LYS A 330 -11.46 4.76 -10.32
C LYS A 330 -11.97 3.33 -10.54
N ALA A 331 -11.14 2.35 -10.22
CA ALA A 331 -11.48 0.94 -10.32
C ALA A 331 -12.63 0.57 -9.38
N LYS A 332 -13.38 -0.46 -9.74
CA LYS A 332 -14.46 -0.97 -8.89
C LYS A 332 -13.89 -1.68 -7.67
N LYS A 333 -14.66 -1.70 -6.58
CA LYS A 333 -14.25 -2.33 -5.30
C LYS A 333 -14.02 -3.82 -5.46
N GLU A 334 -14.82 -4.46 -6.32
CA GLU A 334 -14.69 -5.88 -6.67
C GLU A 334 -13.38 -6.15 -7.43
N GLU A 335 -12.96 -5.24 -8.32
CA GLU A 335 -11.72 -5.39 -9.10
C GLU A 335 -10.49 -5.28 -8.18
N LEU A 336 -10.52 -4.31 -7.25
CA LEU A 336 -9.50 -4.17 -6.23
C LEU A 336 -9.46 -5.39 -5.30
N SER A 337 -10.62 -5.86 -4.84
CA SER A 337 -10.75 -7.06 -3.99
C SER A 337 -10.18 -8.30 -4.66
N LEU A 338 -10.47 -8.50 -5.95
CA LEU A 338 -9.90 -9.60 -6.74
C LEU A 338 -8.37 -9.49 -6.86
N SER A 339 -7.85 -8.30 -7.14
CA SER A 339 -6.39 -8.07 -7.24
C SER A 339 -5.68 -8.38 -5.93
N ILE A 340 -6.22 -7.90 -4.81
CA ILE A 340 -5.65 -8.14 -3.47
C ILE A 340 -5.66 -9.64 -3.14
N GLY A 341 -6.75 -10.34 -3.46
CA GLY A 341 -6.84 -11.79 -3.24
C GLY A 341 -5.79 -12.58 -4.03
N LEU A 342 -5.54 -12.21 -5.29
CA LEU A 342 -4.46 -12.79 -6.10
C LEU A 342 -3.09 -12.46 -5.48
N SER A 343 -2.86 -11.19 -5.13
CA SER A 343 -1.61 -10.70 -4.52
C SER A 343 -1.19 -11.49 -3.30
N LEU A 344 -2.09 -11.61 -2.33
CA LEU A 344 -1.82 -12.26 -1.06
C LEU A 344 -1.65 -13.78 -1.24
N GLY A 345 -2.44 -14.39 -2.13
CA GLY A 345 -2.30 -15.81 -2.46
C GLY A 345 -0.92 -16.15 -3.03
N PHE A 346 -0.43 -15.38 -4.00
CA PHE A 346 0.90 -15.57 -4.57
C PHE A 346 2.02 -15.21 -3.61
N THR A 347 1.85 -14.15 -2.81
CA THR A 347 2.83 -13.72 -1.81
C THR A 347 3.16 -14.84 -0.82
N VAL A 348 2.13 -15.53 -0.29
CA VAL A 348 2.34 -16.65 0.65
C VAL A 348 3.13 -17.78 0.00
N ILE A 349 2.81 -18.12 -1.26
CA ILE A 349 3.52 -19.15 -2.01
C ILE A 349 4.99 -18.73 -2.21
N MET A 350 5.23 -17.51 -2.68
CA MET A 350 6.57 -17.03 -3.01
C MET A 350 7.44 -16.89 -1.77
N MET A 351 6.89 -16.44 -0.65
CA MET A 351 7.59 -16.38 0.63
C MET A 351 8.15 -17.75 1.06
N ALA A 352 7.38 -18.82 0.85
CA ALA A 352 7.81 -20.17 1.21
C ALA A 352 8.75 -20.79 0.16
N VAL A 353 8.47 -20.57 -1.13
CA VAL A 353 9.15 -21.25 -2.23
C VAL A 353 10.46 -20.55 -2.63
N MET A 354 10.50 -19.21 -2.67
CA MET A 354 11.67 -18.50 -3.18
C MET A 354 12.95 -18.72 -2.37
N PRO A 355 12.95 -18.66 -1.02
CA PRO A 355 14.16 -18.96 -0.25
C PRO A 355 14.71 -20.35 -0.55
N ALA A 356 13.83 -21.36 -0.64
CA ALA A 356 14.23 -22.73 -0.98
C ALA A 356 14.85 -22.83 -2.40
N VAL A 357 14.29 -22.10 -3.37
CA VAL A 357 14.85 -22.03 -4.74
C VAL A 357 16.23 -21.36 -4.74
N ILE A 358 16.40 -20.26 -4.00
CA ILE A 358 17.67 -19.52 -3.90
C ILE A 358 18.76 -20.42 -3.31
N THR A 359 18.47 -21.08 -2.20
CA THR A 359 19.40 -22.03 -1.57
C THR A 359 19.72 -23.21 -2.49
N ALA A 360 18.72 -23.79 -3.15
CA ALA A 360 18.93 -24.92 -4.06
C ALA A 360 19.76 -24.57 -5.30
N MET A 361 19.68 -23.32 -5.77
CA MET A 361 20.48 -22.82 -6.89
C MET A 361 21.88 -22.35 -6.48
N GLY A 362 22.19 -22.31 -5.17
CA GLY A 362 23.46 -21.77 -4.68
C GLY A 362 23.65 -20.29 -4.98
N ILE A 363 22.54 -19.53 -5.05
CA ILE A 363 22.60 -18.08 -5.28
C ILE A 363 23.10 -17.40 -4.00
N ASP A 364 24.05 -16.50 -4.18
CA ASP A 364 24.62 -15.65 -3.13
C ASP A 364 23.55 -14.84 -2.36
N PRO A 365 23.70 -14.63 -1.03
CA PRO A 365 22.70 -13.98 -0.18
C PRO A 365 22.32 -12.56 -0.61
N ILE A 366 23.26 -11.74 -1.09
CA ILE A 366 22.99 -10.36 -1.56
C ILE A 366 22.10 -10.41 -2.81
N LEU A 367 22.47 -11.24 -3.79
CA LEU A 367 21.69 -11.40 -5.02
C LEU A 367 20.32 -12.03 -4.73
N GLY A 368 20.27 -13.02 -3.84
CA GLY A 368 19.04 -13.65 -3.37
C GLY A 368 18.13 -12.63 -2.68
N GLY A 369 18.67 -11.81 -1.79
CA GLY A 369 17.98 -10.73 -1.11
C GLY A 369 17.41 -9.70 -2.10
N ALA A 370 18.20 -9.25 -3.06
CA ALA A 370 17.74 -8.33 -4.09
C ALA A 370 16.61 -8.92 -4.94
N TRP A 371 16.68 -10.23 -5.24
CA TRP A 371 15.63 -10.92 -5.96
C TRP A 371 14.34 -11.02 -5.12
N LEU A 372 14.42 -11.46 -3.86
CA LEU A 372 13.28 -11.51 -2.93
C LEU A 372 12.61 -10.14 -2.78
N GLY A 373 13.41 -9.11 -2.52
CA GLY A 373 12.96 -7.73 -2.33
C GLY A 373 12.26 -7.17 -3.57
N GLY A 374 12.71 -7.57 -4.76
CA GLY A 374 12.12 -7.11 -6.01
C GLY A 374 10.81 -7.83 -6.42
N THR A 375 10.51 -9.01 -5.86
CA THR A 375 9.41 -9.86 -6.37
C THR A 375 8.35 -10.27 -5.36
N ILE A 376 8.65 -10.35 -4.06
CA ILE A 376 7.62 -10.73 -3.07
C ILE A 376 6.78 -9.50 -2.74
N ASP A 377 5.47 -9.56 -2.94
CA ASP A 377 4.58 -8.40 -2.92
C ASP A 377 4.03 -8.01 -1.53
N SER A 378 4.85 -8.21 -0.49
CA SER A 378 4.57 -7.79 0.89
C SER A 378 5.87 -7.51 1.63
N THR A 379 5.95 -6.37 2.32
CA THR A 379 7.12 -6.04 3.17
C THR A 379 7.33 -7.08 4.27
N GLY A 380 6.25 -7.59 4.89
CA GLY A 380 6.35 -8.59 5.95
C GLY A 380 6.82 -9.94 5.43
N ALA A 381 6.26 -10.38 4.29
CA ALA A 381 6.64 -11.63 3.65
C ALA A 381 8.07 -11.58 3.09
N VAL A 382 8.50 -10.45 2.52
CA VAL A 382 9.90 -10.23 2.09
C VAL A 382 10.84 -10.37 3.27
N ALA A 383 10.55 -9.70 4.39
CA ALA A 383 11.40 -9.77 5.57
C ALA A 383 11.47 -11.21 6.12
N ALA A 384 10.33 -11.91 6.20
CA ALA A 384 10.32 -13.30 6.64
C ALA A 384 11.10 -14.22 5.70
N ALA A 385 10.99 -14.03 4.39
CA ALA A 385 11.74 -14.80 3.39
C ALA A 385 13.24 -14.48 3.40
N GLY A 386 13.60 -13.21 3.59
CA GLY A 386 14.99 -12.75 3.68
C GLY A 386 15.68 -13.31 4.93
N ALA A 387 15.00 -13.30 6.08
CA ALA A 387 15.52 -13.87 7.34
C ALA A 387 15.86 -15.36 7.22
N VAL A 388 15.19 -16.12 6.34
CA VAL A 388 15.53 -17.54 6.08
C VAL A 388 16.88 -17.69 5.36
N LEU A 389 17.31 -16.67 4.61
CA LEU A 389 18.58 -16.67 3.87
C LEU A 389 19.74 -16.04 4.64
N GLY A 390 19.48 -15.36 5.77
CA GLY A 390 20.46 -14.67 6.60
C GLY A 390 20.25 -13.15 6.67
N ASP A 391 20.93 -12.49 7.60
CA ASP A 391 20.72 -11.06 7.92
C ASP A 391 21.10 -10.15 6.76
N GLU A 392 22.18 -10.45 6.05
CA GLU A 392 22.60 -9.70 4.87
C GLU A 392 21.52 -9.74 3.76
N ALA A 393 20.95 -10.92 3.50
CA ALA A 393 19.88 -11.08 2.51
C ALA A 393 18.60 -10.34 2.95
N LEU A 394 18.27 -10.36 4.25
CA LEU A 394 17.16 -9.62 4.83
C LEU A 394 17.29 -8.12 4.59
N GLU A 395 18.45 -7.55 4.91
CA GLU A 395 18.71 -6.11 4.76
C GLU A 395 18.60 -5.68 3.31
N VAL A 396 19.22 -6.42 2.39
CA VAL A 396 19.14 -6.14 0.95
C VAL A 396 17.71 -6.28 0.45
N ALA A 397 16.98 -7.33 0.85
CA ALA A 397 15.61 -7.55 0.44
C ALA A 397 14.66 -6.46 0.94
N ALA A 398 14.77 -6.10 2.21
CA ALA A 398 14.01 -5.01 2.81
C ALA A 398 14.32 -3.68 2.12
N THR A 399 15.58 -3.44 1.79
CA THR A 399 16.05 -2.24 1.11
C THR A 399 15.49 -2.13 -0.30
N VAL A 400 15.65 -3.16 -1.15
CA VAL A 400 15.11 -3.18 -2.51
C VAL A 400 13.58 -3.02 -2.50
N LYS A 401 12.89 -3.69 -1.57
CA LYS A 401 11.44 -3.53 -1.43
C LYS A 401 11.04 -2.12 -1.01
N MET A 402 11.80 -1.51 -0.09
CA MET A 402 11.55 -0.12 0.34
C MET A 402 11.69 0.83 -0.85
N ILE A 403 12.71 0.65 -1.69
CA ILE A 403 12.89 1.43 -2.91
C ILE A 403 11.68 1.26 -3.86
N GLN A 404 11.18 0.05 -4.06
CA GLN A 404 9.97 -0.18 -4.88
C GLN A 404 8.73 0.54 -4.33
N ASN A 405 8.57 0.62 -3.01
CA ASN A 405 7.44 1.35 -2.40
C ASN A 405 7.45 2.85 -2.76
N ILE A 406 8.62 3.43 -3.03
CA ILE A 406 8.73 4.84 -3.46
C ILE A 406 8.06 5.04 -4.84
N LEU A 407 8.10 4.02 -5.72
CA LEU A 407 7.51 4.07 -7.05
C LEU A 407 5.97 4.07 -7.05
N ILE A 408 5.31 3.79 -5.92
CA ILE A 408 3.84 3.83 -5.82
C ILE A 408 3.31 5.20 -6.24
N GLY A 409 3.93 6.28 -5.75
CA GLY A 409 3.51 7.64 -6.05
C GLY A 409 3.64 8.00 -7.53
N VAL A 410 4.82 7.69 -8.09
CA VAL A 410 5.13 7.91 -9.51
C VAL A 410 4.17 7.10 -10.39
N THR A 411 3.96 5.84 -10.05
CA THR A 411 3.07 4.93 -10.78
C THR A 411 1.63 5.43 -10.73
N ALA A 412 1.11 5.77 -9.55
CA ALA A 412 -0.25 6.30 -9.40
C ALA A 412 -0.45 7.59 -10.20
N PHE A 413 0.54 8.48 -10.20
CA PHE A 413 0.54 9.71 -10.98
C PHE A 413 0.52 9.43 -12.49
N CYS A 414 1.42 8.57 -12.98
CA CYS A 414 1.47 8.18 -14.39
C CYS A 414 0.19 7.48 -14.84
N VAL A 415 -0.36 6.58 -14.02
CA VAL A 415 -1.63 5.90 -14.29
C VAL A 415 -2.78 6.89 -14.33
N ALA A 416 -2.87 7.85 -13.39
CA ALA A 416 -3.89 8.90 -13.41
C ALA A 416 -3.83 9.74 -14.69
N ILE A 417 -2.63 10.18 -15.11
CA ILE A 417 -2.44 10.91 -16.36
C ILE A 417 -2.88 10.06 -17.55
N TYR A 418 -2.40 8.82 -17.63
CA TYR A 418 -2.74 7.90 -18.71
C TYR A 418 -4.27 7.66 -18.79
N TRP A 419 -4.93 7.51 -17.64
CA TRP A 419 -6.38 7.29 -17.59
C TRP A 419 -7.16 8.45 -18.17
N VAL A 420 -6.84 9.66 -17.71
CA VAL A 420 -7.54 10.88 -18.10
C VAL A 420 -7.26 11.24 -19.57
N THR A 421 -6.07 10.96 -20.08
CA THR A 421 -5.64 11.37 -21.43
C THR A 421 -5.97 10.34 -22.52
N PHE A 422 -5.88 9.04 -22.21
CA PHE A 422 -6.01 7.97 -23.21
C PHE A 422 -7.19 7.02 -22.97
N VAL A 423 -7.63 6.81 -21.72
CA VAL A 423 -8.66 5.80 -21.40
C VAL A 423 -10.06 6.39 -21.34
N GLU A 424 -10.26 7.49 -20.61
CA GLU A 424 -11.53 8.20 -20.45
C GLU A 424 -11.81 9.21 -21.58
N ARG A 425 -11.01 9.18 -22.64
CA ARG A 425 -11.18 10.07 -23.78
C ARG A 425 -12.43 9.67 -24.57
N ASP A 426 -13.36 10.60 -24.70
CA ASP A 426 -14.45 10.51 -25.68
C ASP A 426 -13.86 10.65 -27.09
N PRO A 427 -13.94 9.62 -27.95
CA PRO A 427 -13.42 9.70 -29.32
C PRO A 427 -14.11 10.77 -30.18
N ALA A 428 -15.35 11.15 -29.84
CA ALA A 428 -16.16 12.13 -30.57
C ALA A 428 -16.12 13.53 -29.93
N GLY A 429 -15.52 13.69 -28.74
CA GLY A 429 -15.44 14.96 -28.02
C GLY A 429 -14.28 15.86 -28.50
N PRO A 430 -14.37 17.18 -28.24
CA PRO A 430 -13.26 18.11 -28.50
C PRO A 430 -11.98 17.68 -27.76
N LYS A 431 -10.80 18.05 -28.30
CA LYS A 431 -9.50 17.77 -27.65
C LYS A 431 -9.57 18.19 -26.18
N ILE A 432 -9.27 17.24 -25.29
CA ILE A 432 -9.30 17.46 -23.83
C ILE A 432 -8.35 18.62 -23.52
N GLY A 433 -8.90 19.77 -23.12
CA GLY A 433 -8.09 20.90 -22.66
C GLY A 433 -7.41 20.58 -21.33
N ILE A 434 -6.30 21.24 -21.02
CA ILE A 434 -5.55 21.09 -19.75
C ILE A 434 -6.49 21.26 -18.54
N SER A 435 -7.49 22.12 -18.65
CA SER A 435 -8.51 22.33 -17.62
C SER A 435 -9.40 21.11 -17.35
N GLU A 436 -9.72 20.31 -18.35
CA GLU A 436 -10.49 19.08 -18.21
C GLU A 436 -9.61 17.96 -17.63
N VAL A 437 -8.34 17.90 -18.04
CA VAL A 437 -7.35 16.99 -17.44
C VAL A 437 -7.22 17.28 -15.95
N TRP A 438 -7.09 18.55 -15.56
CA TRP A 438 -7.04 18.95 -14.17
C TRP A 438 -8.29 18.51 -13.41
N TYR A 439 -9.49 18.75 -13.95
CA TYR A 439 -10.72 18.40 -13.24
C TYR A 439 -10.89 16.88 -13.03
N ARG A 440 -10.50 16.05 -14.01
CA ARG A 440 -10.59 14.60 -13.90
C ARG A 440 -9.47 13.97 -13.09
N PHE A 441 -8.34 14.67 -12.94
CA PHE A 441 -7.17 14.21 -12.20
C PHE A 441 -7.51 14.01 -10.71
N PRO A 442 -7.27 12.81 -10.15
CA PRO A 442 -7.53 12.53 -8.73
C PRO A 442 -6.67 13.42 -7.83
N LYS A 443 -7.30 14.30 -7.05
CA LYS A 443 -6.57 15.36 -6.32
C LYS A 443 -5.72 14.80 -5.19
N PHE A 444 -6.11 13.67 -4.60
CA PHE A 444 -5.38 13.04 -3.52
C PHE A 444 -3.93 12.67 -3.92
N VAL A 445 -3.68 12.41 -5.22
CA VAL A 445 -2.33 12.14 -5.74
C VAL A 445 -1.43 13.36 -5.58
N LEU A 446 -1.97 14.58 -5.73
CA LEU A 446 -1.21 15.80 -5.43
C LEU A 446 -0.85 15.87 -3.95
N GLY A 447 -1.75 15.47 -3.06
CA GLY A 447 -1.47 15.37 -1.63
C GLY A 447 -0.35 14.39 -1.33
N PHE A 448 -0.40 13.18 -1.90
CA PHE A 448 0.66 12.17 -1.80
C PHE A 448 2.02 12.76 -2.20
N VAL A 449 2.11 13.33 -3.41
CA VAL A 449 3.37 13.85 -3.98
C VAL A 449 3.87 15.04 -3.18
N SER A 450 2.97 15.94 -2.78
CA SER A 450 3.33 17.13 -2.00
C SER A 450 3.87 16.77 -0.62
N MET A 451 3.25 15.80 0.06
CA MET A 451 3.75 15.32 1.37
C MET A 451 5.09 14.61 1.23
N SER A 452 5.28 13.78 0.20
CA SER A 452 6.57 13.14 -0.07
C SER A 452 7.69 14.16 -0.28
N ILE A 453 7.46 15.19 -1.09
CA ILE A 453 8.44 16.27 -1.32
C ILE A 453 8.69 17.04 -0.02
N LEU A 454 7.64 17.47 0.68
CA LEU A 454 7.74 18.25 1.91
C LEU A 454 8.55 17.51 2.98
N PHE A 455 8.19 16.26 3.28
CA PHE A 455 8.87 15.48 4.32
C PHE A 455 10.27 15.04 3.91
N SER A 456 10.55 14.88 2.61
CA SER A 456 11.93 14.70 2.12
C SER A 456 12.79 15.93 2.35
N ILE A 457 12.25 17.13 2.12
CA ILE A 457 12.96 18.40 2.40
C ILE A 457 13.20 18.55 3.90
N LEU A 458 12.19 18.30 4.74
CA LEU A 458 12.35 18.33 6.20
C LEU A 458 13.41 17.33 6.67
N TYR A 459 13.38 16.10 6.18
CA TYR A 459 14.38 15.08 6.51
C TYR A 459 15.81 15.53 6.19
N SER A 460 16.03 16.18 5.05
CA SER A 460 17.38 16.54 4.59
C SER A 460 17.92 17.86 5.11
N TYR A 461 17.07 18.86 5.35
CA TYR A 461 17.52 20.23 5.63
C TYR A 461 17.22 20.71 7.05
N MET A 462 16.39 20.00 7.81
CA MET A 462 16.08 20.35 9.20
C MET A 462 17.15 19.80 10.14
N THR A 463 17.53 20.57 11.16
CA THR A 463 18.35 20.08 12.27
C THR A 463 17.63 18.91 12.97
N ASN A 464 18.32 17.78 13.17
CA ASN A 464 17.75 16.53 13.68
C ASN A 464 16.58 15.99 12.82
N GLY A 465 16.56 16.34 11.53
CA GLY A 465 15.51 15.95 10.58
C GLY A 465 15.30 14.43 10.53
N PRO A 466 16.33 13.61 10.30
CA PRO A 466 16.17 12.16 10.22
C PRO A 466 15.50 11.55 11.45
N GLU A 467 15.93 11.94 12.65
CA GLU A 467 15.43 11.40 13.92
C GLU A 467 13.99 11.81 14.16
N LEU A 468 13.66 13.09 13.96
CA LEU A 468 12.30 13.61 14.15
C LEU A 468 11.32 12.96 13.16
N ILE A 469 11.69 12.86 11.89
CA ILE A 469 10.82 12.27 10.87
C ILE A 469 10.66 10.77 11.09
N ASN A 470 11.73 10.04 11.45
CA ASN A 470 11.65 8.62 11.77
C ASN A 470 10.78 8.36 13.01
N ALA A 471 10.95 9.15 14.06
CA ALA A 471 10.14 9.09 15.28
C ALA A 471 8.64 9.27 14.98
N MET A 472 8.30 10.26 14.15
CA MET A 472 6.92 10.51 13.72
C MET A 472 6.36 9.35 12.88
N ILE A 473 7.13 8.85 11.92
CA ILE A 473 6.72 7.74 11.07
C ILE A 473 6.46 6.49 11.91
N GLY A 474 7.42 6.10 12.75
CA GLY A 474 7.35 4.91 13.58
C GLY A 474 6.30 4.99 14.69
N GLY A 475 6.13 6.17 15.29
CA GLY A 475 5.25 6.36 16.44
C GLY A 475 3.82 6.79 16.11
N SER A 476 3.56 7.33 14.91
CA SER A 476 2.24 7.88 14.57
C SER A 476 1.77 7.49 13.16
N THR A 477 2.46 7.96 12.12
CA THR A 477 1.97 7.95 10.74
C THR A 477 1.74 6.52 10.25
N LYS A 478 2.70 5.61 10.50
CA LYS A 478 2.61 4.20 10.12
C LYS A 478 1.40 3.49 10.73
N THR A 479 1.11 3.77 12.00
CA THR A 479 -0.04 3.18 12.72
C THR A 479 -1.35 3.74 12.17
N LEU A 480 -1.46 5.07 12.05
CA LEU A 480 -2.67 5.72 11.54
C LEU A 480 -2.98 5.31 10.09
N ARG A 481 -1.97 5.31 9.21
CA ARG A 481 -2.09 4.81 7.84
C ARG A 481 -2.57 3.35 7.82
N GLY A 482 -1.97 2.49 8.64
CA GLY A 482 -2.41 1.10 8.76
C GLY A 482 -3.89 1.00 9.16
N TRP A 483 -4.37 1.83 10.07
CA TRP A 483 -5.78 1.88 10.45
C TRP A 483 -6.68 2.35 9.31
N PHE A 484 -6.29 3.39 8.56
CA PHE A 484 -7.03 3.83 7.39
C PHE A 484 -7.15 2.74 6.32
N PHE A 485 -6.05 2.04 6.01
CA PHE A 485 -6.10 0.92 5.08
C PHE A 485 -6.92 -0.26 5.61
N CYS A 486 -6.83 -0.58 6.90
CA CYS A 486 -7.65 -1.64 7.50
C CYS A 486 -9.16 -1.30 7.43
N LEU A 487 -9.54 -0.08 7.80
CA LEU A 487 -10.92 0.42 7.68
C LEU A 487 -11.40 0.41 6.22
N ALA A 488 -10.53 0.77 5.28
CA ALA A 488 -10.82 0.67 3.85
C ALA A 488 -11.06 -0.78 3.43
N PHE A 489 -10.22 -1.74 3.81
CA PHE A 489 -10.38 -3.15 3.42
C PHE A 489 -11.63 -3.79 4.02
N VAL A 490 -11.95 -3.48 5.28
CA VAL A 490 -13.23 -3.88 5.88
C VAL A 490 -14.39 -3.30 5.08
N SER A 491 -14.32 -2.02 4.74
CA SER A 491 -15.36 -1.35 3.94
C SER A 491 -15.49 -1.97 2.54
N ILE A 492 -14.37 -2.29 1.87
CA ILE A 492 -14.35 -3.02 0.60
C ILE A 492 -15.05 -4.36 0.75
N GLY A 493 -14.70 -5.16 1.76
CA GLY A 493 -15.32 -6.46 2.00
C GLY A 493 -16.83 -6.33 2.22
N LEU A 494 -17.26 -5.35 3.02
CA LEU A 494 -18.66 -5.06 3.30
C LEU A 494 -19.45 -4.60 2.04
N GLU A 495 -18.77 -4.04 1.04
CA GLU A 495 -19.41 -3.63 -0.21
C GLU A 495 -19.30 -4.67 -1.32
N THR A 496 -18.36 -5.60 -1.20
CA THR A 496 -18.07 -6.60 -2.24
C THR A 496 -19.11 -7.71 -2.24
N ASN A 497 -19.69 -7.97 -3.42
CA ASN A 497 -20.61 -9.08 -3.63
C ASN A 497 -19.95 -10.19 -4.47
N PHE A 498 -19.90 -11.42 -3.96
CA PHE A 498 -19.31 -12.56 -4.68
C PHE A 498 -19.95 -12.81 -6.05
N ARG A 499 -21.24 -12.53 -6.20
CA ARG A 499 -21.93 -12.65 -7.50
C ARG A 499 -21.45 -11.64 -8.53
N GLN A 500 -20.93 -10.48 -8.09
CA GLN A 500 -20.35 -9.47 -8.96
C GLN A 500 -18.87 -9.75 -9.28
N LEU A 501 -18.17 -10.49 -8.40
CA LEU A 501 -16.83 -11.02 -8.67
C LEU A 501 -16.83 -12.17 -9.68
N LEU A 502 -17.85 -13.03 -9.63
CA LEU A 502 -17.92 -14.25 -10.45
C LEU A 502 -17.77 -14.00 -11.97
N PRO A 503 -18.38 -12.98 -12.59
CA PRO A 503 -18.16 -12.65 -14.00
C PRO A 503 -16.71 -12.24 -14.33
N GLN A 504 -15.99 -11.63 -13.39
CA GLN A 504 -14.58 -11.25 -13.59
C GLN A 504 -13.66 -12.47 -13.54
N LEU A 505 -14.03 -13.48 -12.73
CA LEU A 505 -13.34 -14.76 -12.65
C LEU A 505 -13.66 -15.70 -13.82
N LYS A 506 -14.80 -15.51 -14.51
CA LYS A 506 -15.19 -16.33 -15.66
C LYS A 506 -14.11 -16.25 -16.76
N GLY A 507 -13.49 -17.41 -17.02
CA GLY A 507 -12.45 -17.57 -18.04
C GLY A 507 -11.01 -17.46 -17.53
N GLY A 508 -10.78 -17.29 -16.22
CA GLY A 508 -9.45 -17.39 -15.59
C GLY A 508 -8.44 -16.32 -16.03
N LYS A 509 -8.83 -15.36 -16.87
CA LYS A 509 -7.92 -14.36 -17.46
C LYS A 509 -7.17 -13.53 -16.43
N PRO A 510 -7.79 -13.06 -15.32
CA PRO A 510 -7.06 -12.35 -14.26
C PRO A 510 -5.95 -13.19 -13.64
N LEU A 511 -6.22 -14.47 -13.38
CA LEU A 511 -5.24 -15.41 -12.84
C LEU A 511 -4.11 -15.69 -13.84
N VAL A 512 -4.43 -15.89 -15.12
CA VAL A 512 -3.43 -16.08 -16.18
C VAL A 512 -2.54 -14.84 -16.32
N LEU A 513 -3.14 -13.64 -16.29
CA LEU A 513 -2.38 -12.38 -16.29
C LEU A 513 -1.43 -12.34 -15.10
N TYR A 514 -1.92 -12.66 -13.90
CA TYR A 514 -1.11 -12.67 -12.69
C TYR A 514 0.05 -13.66 -12.78
N VAL A 515 -0.22 -14.92 -13.15
CA VAL A 515 0.82 -15.96 -13.27
C VAL A 515 1.88 -15.58 -14.31
N CYS A 516 1.45 -15.18 -15.50
CA CYS A 516 2.39 -14.83 -16.58
C CYS A 516 3.19 -13.57 -16.24
N GLY A 517 2.53 -12.56 -15.67
CA GLY A 517 3.19 -11.32 -15.29
C GLY A 517 4.13 -11.50 -14.09
N GLN A 518 3.77 -12.31 -13.09
CA GLN A 518 4.65 -12.65 -11.98
C GLN A 518 5.83 -13.50 -12.42
N SER A 519 5.63 -14.39 -13.39
CA SER A 519 6.74 -15.14 -14.01
C SER A 519 7.70 -14.20 -14.74
N LEU A 520 7.18 -13.23 -15.49
CA LEU A 520 7.98 -12.18 -16.12
C LEU A 520 8.73 -11.36 -15.06
N ASN A 521 8.06 -10.95 -13.99
CA ASN A 521 8.66 -10.19 -12.89
C ASN A 521 9.80 -10.95 -12.22
N LEU A 522 9.58 -12.24 -11.92
CA LEU A 522 10.60 -13.13 -11.37
C LEU A 522 11.85 -13.21 -12.23
N VAL A 523 11.70 -13.51 -13.52
CA VAL A 523 12.82 -13.65 -14.44
C VAL A 523 13.53 -12.31 -14.65
N LEU A 524 12.77 -11.25 -14.91
CA LEU A 524 13.35 -9.93 -15.20
C LEU A 524 14.06 -9.35 -13.98
N THR A 525 13.51 -9.53 -12.77
CA THR A 525 14.17 -9.10 -11.53
C THR A 525 15.45 -9.86 -11.30
N LEU A 526 15.47 -11.19 -11.47
CA LEU A 526 16.70 -11.98 -11.31
C LEU A 526 17.78 -11.53 -12.29
N VAL A 527 17.44 -11.36 -13.57
CA VAL A 527 18.37 -10.88 -14.60
C VAL A 527 18.89 -9.49 -14.25
N MET A 528 18.02 -8.57 -13.83
CA MET A 528 18.43 -7.21 -13.50
C MET A 528 19.25 -7.15 -12.22
N ALA A 529 18.90 -7.92 -11.20
CA ALA A 529 19.65 -8.03 -9.96
C ALA A 529 21.04 -8.60 -10.22
N TYR A 530 21.16 -9.64 -11.06
CA TYR A 530 22.45 -10.19 -11.48
C TYR A 530 23.29 -9.14 -12.22
N LEU A 531 22.70 -8.45 -13.21
CA LEU A 531 23.40 -7.41 -13.96
C LEU A 531 23.86 -6.26 -13.06
N MET A 532 23.02 -5.78 -12.15
CA MET A 532 23.37 -4.64 -11.31
C MET A 532 24.37 -5.04 -10.22
N PHE A 533 24.08 -6.08 -9.43
CA PHE A 533 24.89 -6.43 -8.26
C PHE A 533 26.16 -7.23 -8.58
N LYS A 534 26.21 -7.98 -9.70
CA LYS A 534 27.38 -8.80 -10.05
C LYS A 534 28.16 -8.34 -11.29
N VAL A 535 27.59 -7.46 -12.13
CA VAL A 535 28.28 -7.00 -13.37
C VAL A 535 28.60 -5.51 -13.33
N VAL A 536 27.59 -4.65 -13.12
CA VAL A 536 27.77 -3.19 -13.23
C VAL A 536 28.37 -2.59 -11.96
N PHE A 537 27.92 -3.06 -10.80
CA PHE A 537 28.33 -2.54 -9.49
C PHE A 537 29.09 -3.58 -8.67
N ALA A 538 29.71 -4.55 -9.34
CA ALA A 538 30.45 -5.64 -8.69
C ALA A 538 31.49 -5.12 -7.69
N ASP A 539 32.23 -4.08 -8.08
CA ASP A 539 33.31 -3.48 -7.27
C ASP A 539 32.81 -2.65 -6.07
N THR A 540 31.53 -2.30 -6.04
CA THR A 540 30.90 -1.52 -4.95
C THR A 540 30.06 -2.38 -4.00
N VAL A 541 29.87 -3.65 -4.34
CA VAL A 541 28.99 -4.60 -3.62
C VAL A 541 29.79 -5.79 -3.08
N ALA A 542 30.99 -6.06 -3.61
CA ALA A 542 31.92 -7.02 -3.01
C ALA A 542 32.50 -6.42 -1.70
N PRO A 543 32.63 -7.22 -0.63
CA PRO A 543 33.24 -6.79 0.63
C PRO A 543 34.70 -6.37 0.49
#